data_AF-A0A535K816-F1
#
_entry.id   AF-A0A535K816-F1
#
_cell.length_a   1.000
_cell.length_b   1.000
_cell.length_c   1.000
_cell.angle_alpha   90.00
_cell.angle_beta   90.00
_cell.angle_gamma   90.00
#
_symmetry.space_group_name_H-M   'P 1'
#
loop_
_entity.id
_entity.type
_entity.pdbx_description
1 polymer ?
#
loop_
_entity_poly.entity_id
_entity_poly.type
_entity_poly.pdbx_seq_one_letter_code
_entity_poly.pdbx_strand_id
1 'polypeptide(L)' 'MPAGPFGIDPLIWAPLRLVIAVALALFLVLNGALLQIYLERKIQAIIQDRLGPYHVGPWGLLQTFADAL' A
#
# COMPACT_ATOMS: atom_id res chain seq x y z
N MET A 1 37.68 1.28 6.26
CA MET A 1 36.48 0.42 6.21
C MET A 1 35.84 0.66 4.86
N PRO A 2 35.46 -0.37 4.08
CA PRO A 2 34.84 -0.12 2.78
C PRO A 2 33.60 0.75 3.00
N ALA A 3 33.54 1.91 2.35
CA ALA A 3 32.37 2.77 2.41
C ALA A 3 31.16 1.98 1.89
N GLY A 4 30.01 2.12 2.55
CA GLY A 4 28.76 1.57 2.06
C GLY A 4 28.37 2.17 0.70
N PRO A 5 27.31 1.66 0.07
CA PRO A 5 26.78 2.23 -1.16
C PRO A 5 26.63 3.76 -1.05
N PHE A 6 26.96 4.48 -2.11
CA PHE A 6 26.91 5.95 -2.18
C PHE A 6 27.91 6.68 -1.27
N GLY A 7 28.96 6.01 -0.79
CA GLY A 7 29.98 6.64 0.05
C GLY A 7 29.54 6.87 1.50
N ILE A 8 28.44 6.25 1.93
CA ILE A 8 27.87 6.37 3.27
C ILE A 8 28.56 5.35 4.20
N ASP A 9 28.88 5.74 5.43
CA ASP A 9 29.47 4.82 6.41
C ASP A 9 28.58 3.58 6.63
N PRO A 10 29.15 2.36 6.64
CA PRO A 10 28.37 1.12 6.80
C PRO A 10 27.53 1.07 8.08
N LEU A 11 27.99 1.75 9.13
CA LEU A 11 27.28 1.85 10.41
C LEU A 11 25.98 2.65 10.31
N ILE A 12 25.91 3.61 9.39
CA ILE A 12 24.71 4.43 9.13
C ILE A 12 23.84 3.76 8.07
N TRP A 13 24.46 3.18 7.04
CA TRP A 13 23.74 2.54 5.95
C TRP A 13 22.95 1.29 6.39
N ALA A 14 23.50 0.46 7.27
CA ALA A 14 22.86 -0.77 7.72
C ALA A 14 21.50 -0.54 8.42
N PRO A 15 21.37 0.32 9.46
CA PRO A 15 20.09 0.60 10.09
C PRO A 15 19.13 1.35 9.16
N LEU A 16 19.64 2.25 8.32
CA LEU A 16 18.81 3.00 7.36
C LEU A 16 18.12 2.05 6.37
N ARG A 17 18.86 1.08 5.81
CA ARG A 17 18.30 0.07 4.89
C ARG A 17 17.19 -0.74 5.56
N LEU A 18 17.41 -1.13 6.81
CA LEU A 18 16.42 -1.91 7.58
C LEU A 18 15.13 -1.10 7.80
N VAL A 19 15.26 0.16 8.23
CA VAL A 19 14.10 1.03 8.46
C VAL A 19 13.30 1.25 7.17
N ILE A 20 13.98 1.50 6.04
CA ILE A 20 13.32 1.66 4.74
C ILE A 20 12.59 0.37 4.35
N ALA A 21 13.23 -0.79 4.50
CA ALA A 21 12.62 -2.08 4.14
C ALA A 21 11.37 -2.37 5.00
N VAL A 22 11.45 -2.14 6.32
CA VAL A 22 10.31 -2.35 7.23
C VAL A 22 9.19 -1.36 6.94
N ALA A 23 9.51 -0.09 6.72
CA ALA A 23 8.52 0.93 6.39
C ALA A 23 7.78 0.61 5.08
N LEU A 24 8.52 0.19 4.04
CA LEU A 24 7.93 -0.25 2.78
C LEU A 24 7.06 -1.49 2.95
N ALA A 25 7.53 -2.48 3.71
CA ALA A 25 6.75 -3.70 3.97
C ALA A 25 5.43 -3.38 4.70
N LEU A 26 5.48 -2.56 5.75
CA LEU A 26 4.29 -2.13 6.49
C LEU A 26 3.34 -1.33 5.60
N PHE A 27 3.87 -0.39 4.82
CA PHE A 27 3.07 0.40 3.89
C PHE A 27 2.35 -0.49 2.88
N LEU A 28 3.04 -1.47 2.30
CA LEU A 28 2.48 -2.38 1.31
C LEU A 28 1.41 -3.29 1.92
N VAL A 29 1.63 -3.82 3.12
CA VAL A 29 0.66 -4.71 3.79
C VAL A 29 -0.61 -3.95 4.16
N LEU A 30 -0.48 -2.79 4.79
CA LEU A 30 -1.63 -2.01 5.27
C LEU A 30 -2.48 -1.48 4.10
N ASN A 31 -1.85 -0.88 3.10
CA ASN A 31 -2.57 -0.34 1.94
C ASN A 31 -2.98 -1.44 0.96
N GLY A 32 -2.20 -2.52 0.85
CA GLY A 32 -2.49 -3.64 -0.03
C GLY A 32 -3.77 -4.36 0.36
N ALA A 33 -4.01 -4.59 1.66
CA ALA A 33 -5.25 -5.20 2.14
C ALA A 33 -6.48 -4.34 1.77
N LEU A 34 -6.41 -3.02 1.99
CA LEU A 34 -7.47 -2.09 1.62
C LEU A 34 -7.72 -2.05 0.11
N LEU A 35 -6.64 -2.06 -0.69
CA LEU A 35 -6.75 -2.09 -2.15
C LEU A 35 -7.35 -3.40 -2.64
N GLN A 36 -6.97 -4.53 -2.04
CA GLN A 36 -7.48 -5.85 -2.41
C GLN A 36 -8.98 -5.96 -2.18
N ILE A 37 -9.47 -5.49 -1.03
CA ILE A 37 -10.91 -5.43 -0.73
C ILE A 37 -11.64 -4.53 -1.74
N TYR A 38 -11.07 -3.37 -2.10
CA TYR A 38 -11.64 -2.49 -3.12
C TYR A 38 -11.73 -3.18 -4.50
N LEU A 39 -10.64 -3.83 -4.92
CA LEU A 39 -10.56 -4.54 -6.19
C LEU A 39 -11.53 -5.71 -6.25
N GLU A 40 -11.62 -6.52 -5.20
CA GLU A 40 -12.58 -7.63 -5.12
C GLU A 40 -14.01 -7.14 -5.35
N ARG A 41 -14.42 -6.07 -4.67
CA ARG A 41 -15.76 -5.50 -4.85
C ARG A 41 -15.98 -4.96 -6.26
N LYS A 42 -14.96 -4.34 -6.86
CA LYS A 42 -15.06 -3.79 -8.21
C LYS A 42 -15.14 -4.90 -9.27
N ILE A 43 -14.33 -5.96 -9.12
CA ILE A 43 -14.33 -7.13 -9.99
C ILE A 43 -15.68 -7.87 -9.89
N GLN A 44 -16.20 -8.07 -8.67
CA GLN A 44 -17.50 -8.72 -8.46
C GLN A 44 -18.64 -7.91 -9.09
N ALA A 45 -18.58 -6.58 -9.02
CA ALA A 45 -19.58 -5.73 -9.65
C ALA A 45 -19.54 -5.84 -11.19
N ILE A 46 -18.34 -5.91 -11.78
CA ILE A 46 -18.15 -6.13 -13.22
C ILE A 46 -18.73 -7.49 -13.65
N ILE A 47 -18.46 -8.56 -12.88
CA ILE A 47 -19.00 -9.91 -13.16
C ILE A 47 -20.53 -9.93 -13.10
N GLN A 48 -21.11 -9.17 -12.17
CA GLN A 48 -22.55 -9.13 -11.92
C GLN A 48 -23.29 -8.09 -12.78
N ASP A 49 -22.61 -7.45 -13.72
CA ASP A 49 -23.14 -6.35 -14.55
C ASP A 49 -23.83 -5.25 -13.71
N ARG A 50 -23.20 -4.89 -12.58
CA ARG A 50 -23.66 -3.79 -11.72
C ARG A 50 -22.54 -2.80 -11.45
N LEU A 51 -22.92 -1.60 -11.05
CA LEU A 51 -21.95 -0.59 -10.62
C LEU A 51 -21.35 -0.98 -9.26
N GLY A 52 -20.01 -1.03 -9.21
CA GLY A 52 -19.22 -1.22 -7.99
C GLY A 52 -19.15 0.03 -7.11
N PRO A 53 -18.15 0.14 -6.22
CA PRO A 53 -17.99 1.30 -5.36
C PRO A 53 -17.76 2.60 -6.16
N TYR A 54 -18.66 3.59 -6.04
CA TYR A 54 -18.54 4.91 -6.70
C TYR A 54 -18.85 6.11 -5.78
N HIS A 55 -19.33 5.89 -4.55
CA HIS A 55 -19.92 6.95 -3.72
C HIS A 55 -18.91 7.74 -2.87
N VAL A 56 -17.77 7.13 -2.50
CA VAL A 56 -16.78 7.76 -1.62
C VAL A 56 -15.45 7.98 -2.35
N GLY A 57 -15.20 9.23 -2.73
CA GLY A 57 -13.99 9.65 -3.46
C GLY A 57 -14.01 9.32 -4.97
N PRO A 58 -12.98 9.75 -5.73
CA PRO A 58 -12.89 9.47 -7.15
C PRO A 58 -12.83 7.95 -7.39
N TRP A 59 -13.74 7.45 -8.24
CA TRP A 59 -13.94 6.02 -8.53
C TRP A 59 -14.16 5.12 -7.29
N GLY A 60 -14.61 5.67 -6.15
CA GLY A 60 -14.85 4.88 -4.94
C GLY A 60 -13.57 4.43 -4.20
N LEU A 61 -12.40 5.01 -4.51
CA LEU A 61 -11.12 4.61 -3.91
C LEU A 61 -11.08 4.75 -2.38
N LEU A 62 -11.84 5.69 -1.84
CA LEU A 62 -11.90 5.93 -0.40
C LEU A 62 -12.96 5.08 0.30
N GLN A 63 -13.68 4.22 -0.44
CA GLN A 63 -14.74 3.39 0.14
C GLN A 63 -14.21 2.49 1.26
N THR A 64 -13.06 1.84 1.07
CA THR A 64 -12.51 0.91 2.08
C THR A 64 -12.01 1.62 3.34
N PHE A 65 -11.61 2.89 3.22
CA PHE A 65 -11.32 3.73 4.39
C PHE A 65 -12.60 4.17 5.09
N ALA A 66 -13.65 4.52 4.34
CA ALA A 66 -14.95 4.89 4.91
C ALA A 66 -15.65 3.71 5.59
N ASP A 67 -15.43 2.48 5.13
CA ASP A 67 -15.98 1.29 5.79
C ASP A 67 -15.24 0.94 7.09
N ALA A 68 -14.00 1.44 7.26
CA ALA A 68 -13.18 1.16 8.44
C ALA A 68 -13.35 2.22 9.55
N LEU A 69 -14.00 3.34 9.25
CA LEU A 69 -14.31 4.43 10.18
C LEU A 69 -15.71 4.22 10.80
#